data_AF-A0AAV1LEP1-F1
#
_entry.id   AF-A0AAV1LEP1-F1
#
_cell.length_a   1.000
_cell.length_b   1.000
_cell.length_c   1.000
_cell.angle_alpha   90.00
_cell.angle_beta   90.00
_cell.angle_gamma   90.00
#
_symmetry.space_group_name_H-M   'P 1'
#
loop_
_entity.id
_entity.type
_entity.pdbx_description
1 polymer ?
#
loop_
_entity_poly.entity_id
_entity_poly.type
_entity_poly.pdbx_seq_one_letter_code
_entity_poly.pdbx_strand_id
1 'polypeptide(L)'
;MPKVIKNAKRQTIFQVYAFCQKEKAENKLIVPLQQVRARAAAMTDVSESTVTRILREERETSSVSNLGVSGPSKVTTPGKKRPNRDKKVKIDDFDACAIRQKIMSFYAVRKEIPTLNKLLIDLRDEISFEGRRTTLWKILKRLGYKYKKCESKRKMLVERTDIAAW
;
A
#
# COMPACT_ATOMS: atom_id res chain seq x y z
N MET A 1 -26.06 -5.77 14.60
CA MET A 1 -25.98 -6.50 13.31
C MET A 1 -25.03 -7.69 13.46
N PRO A 2 -25.35 -8.88 12.92
CA PRO A 2 -24.46 -10.03 13.01
C PRO A 2 -23.14 -9.76 12.29
N LYS A 3 -22.03 -10.20 12.88
CA LYS A 3 -20.69 -10.03 12.29
C LYS A 3 -20.60 -10.82 10.97
N VAL A 4 -20.25 -10.14 9.88
CA VAL A 4 -20.11 -10.78 8.56
C VAL A 4 -18.86 -11.66 8.54
N ILE A 5 -19.04 -12.96 8.35
CA ILE A 5 -17.96 -13.94 8.19
C ILE A 5 -17.62 -14.07 6.70
N LYS A 6 -16.35 -13.82 6.33
CA LYS A 6 -15.85 -13.97 4.95
C LYS A 6 -15.88 -15.43 4.49
N ASN A 7 -16.01 -15.65 3.18
CA ASN A 7 -16.15 -16.99 2.59
C ASN A 7 -15.03 -17.97 3.02
N ALA A 8 -13.77 -17.55 2.96
CA ALA A 8 -12.65 -18.40 3.38
C ALA A 8 -12.80 -18.94 4.81
N LYS A 9 -13.24 -18.09 5.75
CA LYS A 9 -13.48 -18.51 7.13
C LYS A 9 -14.68 -19.47 7.23
N ARG A 10 -15.72 -19.29 6.40
CA ARG A 10 -16.87 -20.22 6.34
C ARG A 10 -16.44 -21.60 5.85
N GLN A 11 -15.59 -21.65 4.82
CA GLN A 11 -15.06 -22.90 4.28
C GLN A 11 -14.23 -23.66 5.33
N THR A 12 -13.34 -22.98 6.04
CA THR A 12 -12.57 -23.60 7.14
C THR A 12 -13.49 -24.13 8.24
N ILE A 13 -14.51 -23.36 8.65
CA ILE A 13 -15.49 -23.82 9.66
C ILE A 13 -16.20 -25.10 9.18
N PHE A 14 -16.60 -25.14 7.91
CA PHE A 14 -17.27 -26.30 7.33
C PHE A 14 -16.36 -27.53 7.27
N GLN A 15 -15.09 -27.38 6.88
CA GLN A 15 -14.10 -28.47 6.87
C GLN A 15 -13.89 -29.06 8.25
N VAL A 16 -13.71 -28.21 9.27
CA VAL A 16 -13.55 -28.64 10.66
C VAL A 16 -14.79 -29.41 11.13
N TYR A 17 -15.99 -28.90 10.83
CA TYR A 17 -17.25 -29.56 11.18
C TYR A 17 -17.36 -30.94 10.50
N ALA A 18 -17.08 -31.02 9.20
CA ALA A 18 -17.13 -32.26 8.44
C ALA A 18 -16.15 -33.31 8.99
N PHE A 19 -14.95 -32.91 9.40
CA PHE A 19 -13.98 -33.81 10.03
C PHE A 19 -14.50 -34.37 11.37
N CYS A 20 -15.01 -33.50 12.25
CA CYS A 20 -15.59 -33.94 13.53
C CYS A 20 -16.82 -34.84 13.34
N GLN A 21 -17.62 -34.60 12.30
CA GLN A 21 -18.77 -35.45 11.99
C GLN A 21 -18.35 -36.86 11.54
N LYS A 22 -17.24 -36.97 10.80
CA LYS A 22 -16.64 -38.27 10.44
C LYS A 22 -16.15 -39.03 11.68
N GLU A 23 -15.43 -38.37 12.57
CA GLU A 23 -14.98 -38.99 13.84
C GLU A 23 -16.18 -39.47 14.68
N LYS A 24 -17.29 -38.71 14.70
CA LYS A 24 -18.53 -39.11 15.37
C LYS A 24 -19.17 -40.34 14.74
N ALA A 25 -19.21 -40.42 13.40
CA ALA A 25 -19.82 -41.54 12.68
C ALA A 25 -19.05 -42.85 12.89
N GLU A 26 -17.72 -42.79 12.91
CA GLU A 26 -16.85 -43.95 13.08
C GLU A 26 -16.61 -44.32 14.55
N ASN A 27 -17.04 -43.45 15.49
CA ASN A 27 -16.78 -43.53 16.94
C ASN A 27 -15.30 -43.80 17.27
N LYS A 28 -14.40 -43.33 16.39
CA LYS A 28 -12.96 -43.53 16.45
C LYS A 28 -12.26 -42.23 16.11
N LEU A 29 -11.17 -41.97 16.82
CA LEU A 29 -10.29 -40.86 16.51
C LEU A 29 -9.45 -41.21 15.27
N ILE A 30 -9.64 -40.46 14.19
CA ILE A 30 -8.86 -40.64 12.95
C ILE A 30 -7.40 -40.23 13.21
N VAL A 31 -7.20 -39.16 13.97
CA VAL A 31 -5.87 -38.69 14.39
C VAL A 31 -5.78 -38.68 15.93
N PRO A 32 -4.73 -39.29 16.52
CA PRO A 32 -4.53 -39.27 17.97
C PRO A 32 -4.49 -37.86 18.56
N LEU A 33 -4.99 -37.69 19.79
CA LEU A 33 -5.02 -36.40 20.47
C LEU A 33 -3.62 -35.83 20.73
N GLN A 34 -2.62 -36.71 20.87
CA GLN A 34 -1.22 -36.34 21.06
C GLN A 34 -0.65 -35.63 19.83
N GLN A 35 -1.14 -35.94 18.63
CA GLN A 35 -0.66 -35.39 17.36
C GLN A 35 -1.43 -34.11 16.98
N VAL A 36 -1.33 -33.08 17.82
CA VAL A 36 -2.09 -31.82 17.70
C VAL A 36 -1.91 -31.14 16.33
N ARG A 37 -0.68 -31.14 15.79
CA ARG A 37 -0.37 -30.51 14.50
C ARG A 37 -0.98 -31.25 13.32
N ALA A 38 -0.84 -32.57 13.29
CA ALA A 38 -1.43 -33.44 12.27
C ALA A 38 -2.95 -33.33 12.29
N ARG A 39 -3.55 -33.26 13.48
CA ARG A 39 -5.00 -33.09 13.65
C ARG A 39 -5.48 -31.74 13.13
N ALA A 40 -4.80 -30.65 13.47
CA ALA A 40 -5.13 -29.31 12.98
C ALA A 40 -5.00 -29.23 11.44
N ALA A 41 -3.96 -29.84 10.87
CA ALA A 41 -3.75 -29.96 9.43
C ALA A 41 -4.90 -30.71 8.76
N ALA A 42 -5.30 -31.87 9.30
CA ALA A 42 -6.40 -32.68 8.78
C ALA A 42 -7.76 -31.97 8.87
N MET A 43 -8.02 -31.24 9.96
CA MET A 43 -9.28 -30.49 10.16
C MET A 43 -9.40 -29.26 9.26
N THR A 44 -8.28 -28.61 8.95
CA THR A 44 -8.26 -27.35 8.18
C THR A 44 -7.90 -27.54 6.71
N ASP A 45 -7.62 -28.77 6.28
CA ASP A 45 -7.20 -29.13 4.91
C ASP A 45 -5.93 -28.38 4.47
N VAL A 46 -4.95 -28.33 5.37
CA VAL A 46 -3.68 -27.60 5.20
C VAL A 46 -2.52 -28.51 5.54
N SER A 47 -1.35 -28.30 4.94
CA SER A 47 -0.15 -29.08 5.26
C SER A 47 0.35 -28.85 6.70
N GLU A 48 0.90 -29.89 7.33
CA GLU A 48 1.54 -29.76 8.65
C GLU A 48 2.67 -28.72 8.66
N SER A 49 3.39 -28.59 7.54
CA SER A 49 4.42 -27.57 7.35
C SER A 49 3.88 -26.14 7.43
N THR A 50 2.64 -25.92 6.99
CA THR A 50 1.98 -24.61 7.08
C THR A 50 1.54 -24.33 8.51
N VAL A 51 0.99 -25.34 9.20
CA VAL A 51 0.62 -25.22 10.63
C VAL A 51 1.86 -24.91 11.48
N THR A 52 2.96 -25.62 11.27
CA THR A 52 4.23 -25.35 11.98
C THR A 52 4.79 -23.97 11.66
N ARG A 53 4.71 -23.52 10.40
CA ARG A 53 5.08 -22.15 10.02
C ARG A 53 4.23 -21.10 10.74
N ILE A 54 2.91 -21.26 10.77
CA ILE A 54 1.99 -20.33 11.47
C ILE A 54 2.32 -20.27 12.97
N LEU A 55 2.55 -21.43 13.61
CA LEU A 55 2.92 -21.48 15.03
C LEU A 55 4.28 -20.80 15.30
N ARG A 56 5.24 -20.94 14.37
CA ARG A 56 6.53 -20.25 14.45
C ARG A 56 6.36 -18.74 14.30
N GLU A 57 5.62 -18.29 13.29
CA GLU A 57 5.29 -16.87 13.09
C GLU A 57 4.59 -16.28 14.32
N GLU A 58 3.63 -17.01 14.90
CA GLU A 58 2.95 -16.60 16.13
C GLU A 58 3.94 -16.46 17.28
N ARG A 59 4.84 -17.43 17.50
CA ARG A 59 5.88 -17.36 18.53
C ARG A 59 6.77 -16.14 18.33
N GLU A 60 7.26 -15.91 17.12
CA GLU A 60 8.12 -14.77 16.79
C GLU A 60 7.41 -13.43 17.02
N THR A 61 6.12 -13.33 16.70
CA THR A 61 5.32 -12.13 17.01
C THR A 61 5.01 -11.98 18.50
N SER A 62 4.88 -13.10 19.23
CA SER A 62 4.54 -13.13 20.66
C SER A 62 5.74 -12.97 21.58
N SER A 63 6.98 -13.07 21.11
CA SER A 63 8.18 -12.67 21.88
C SER A 63 8.17 -11.18 22.26
N VAL A 64 7.24 -10.38 21.71
CA VAL A 64 6.98 -8.99 22.10
C VAL A 64 5.86 -8.89 23.18
N SER A 65 5.12 -9.97 23.44
CA SER A 65 4.06 -10.05 24.44
C SER A 65 4.15 -11.36 25.23
N ASN A 66 5.00 -11.39 26.24
CA ASN A 66 5.01 -12.44 27.25
C ASN A 66 3.69 -12.43 28.04
N LEU A 67 2.68 -13.16 27.59
CA LEU A 67 1.72 -13.82 28.49
C LEU A 67 0.93 -14.90 27.73
N GLY A 68 0.88 -16.09 28.31
CA GLY A 68 0.10 -17.21 27.80
C GLY A 68 -1.37 -16.81 27.61
N VAL A 69 -1.83 -16.95 26.36
CA VAL A 69 -3.23 -16.97 25.91
C VAL A 69 -4.10 -15.82 26.42
N SER A 70 -4.31 -14.79 25.59
CA SER A 70 -5.66 -14.20 25.38
C SER A 70 -5.61 -13.00 24.43
N GLY A 71 -5.84 -13.27 23.15
CA GLY A 71 -6.14 -12.25 22.16
C GLY A 71 -5.94 -12.79 20.76
N PRO A 72 -6.66 -12.30 19.73
CA PRO A 72 -6.38 -12.65 18.35
C PRO A 72 -4.97 -12.15 18.00
N SER A 73 -3.97 -12.99 18.24
CA SER A 73 -2.59 -12.79 17.82
C SER A 73 -2.62 -12.51 16.32
N LYS A 74 -1.90 -11.47 15.90
CA LYS A 74 -1.97 -10.95 14.54
C LYS A 74 -1.18 -11.90 13.62
N VAL A 75 -1.76 -13.06 13.32
CA VAL A 75 -1.24 -14.00 12.33
C VAL A 75 -1.10 -13.24 11.02
N THR A 76 0.14 -12.88 10.70
CA THR A 76 0.44 -12.02 9.58
C THR A 76 0.36 -12.87 8.33
N THR A 77 -0.58 -12.56 7.43
CA THR A 77 -0.68 -13.29 6.17
C THR A 77 0.63 -13.13 5.39
N PRO A 78 1.33 -14.23 5.05
CA PRO A 78 2.52 -14.17 4.22
C PRO A 78 2.16 -13.52 2.88
N GLY A 79 2.83 -12.41 2.57
CA GLY A 79 2.64 -11.71 1.30
C GLY A 79 1.69 -10.51 1.35
N LYS A 80 2.14 -9.40 1.96
CA LYS A 80 2.01 -8.05 1.35
C LYS A 80 2.90 -7.02 2.04
N LYS A 81 4.21 -7.16 1.88
CA LYS A 81 5.12 -6.01 1.96
C LYS A 81 5.89 -5.95 0.64
N ARG A 82 5.23 -5.48 -0.43
CA ARG A 82 6.02 -4.87 -1.50
C ARG A 82 6.52 -3.57 -0.89
N PRO A 83 7.82 -3.41 -0.56
CA PRO A 83 8.31 -2.07 -0.28
C PRO A 83 7.92 -1.24 -1.48
N ASN A 84 7.14 -0.19 -1.25
CA ASN A 84 6.88 0.78 -2.31
C ASN A 84 8.28 1.26 -2.70
N ARG A 85 8.76 0.89 -3.89
CA ARG A 85 10.02 1.43 -4.40
C ARG A 85 9.77 2.91 -4.50
N ASP A 86 10.23 3.67 -3.51
CA ASP A 86 10.15 5.11 -3.47
C ASP A 86 11.05 5.65 -4.58
N LYS A 87 10.58 5.57 -5.83
CA LYS A 87 11.07 6.37 -6.95
C LYS A 87 10.58 7.81 -6.76
N LYS A 88 10.65 8.32 -5.53
CA LYS A 88 10.36 9.70 -5.21
C LYS A 88 11.64 10.44 -5.55
N VAL A 89 11.61 11.18 -6.65
CA VAL A 89 12.58 12.26 -6.83
C VAL A 89 12.42 13.15 -5.60
N LYS A 90 13.43 13.15 -4.74
CA LYS A 90 13.50 14.07 -3.61
C LYS A 90 13.70 15.44 -4.24
N ILE A 91 12.80 16.35 -3.93
CA ILE A 91 12.88 17.74 -4.34
C ILE A 91 13.04 18.49 -3.04
N ASP A 92 14.14 19.21 -2.95
CA ASP A 92 14.42 20.12 -1.85
C ASP A 92 13.60 21.40 -1.99
N ASP A 93 13.53 22.20 -0.93
CA ASP A 93 12.82 23.48 -0.96
C ASP A 93 13.46 24.46 -1.96
N PHE A 94 14.78 24.34 -2.19
CA PHE A 94 15.50 25.07 -3.23
C PHE A 94 14.99 24.72 -4.64
N ASP A 95 14.92 23.43 -4.96
CA ASP A 95 14.40 22.94 -6.24
C ASP A 95 12.94 23.36 -6.44
N ALA A 96 12.15 23.34 -5.36
CA ALA A 96 10.78 23.83 -5.38
C ALA A 96 10.72 25.32 -5.75
N CYS A 97 11.57 26.16 -5.14
CA CYS A 97 11.65 27.59 -5.43
C CYS A 97 12.05 27.85 -6.89
N ALA A 98 13.06 27.15 -7.39
CA ALA A 98 13.51 27.27 -8.77
C ALA A 98 12.41 26.88 -9.77
N ILE A 99 11.64 25.81 -9.50
CA ILE A 99 10.47 25.44 -10.31
C ILE A 99 9.41 26.55 -10.33
N ARG A 100 9.13 27.19 -9.18
CA ARG A 100 8.15 28.29 -9.09
C ARG A 100 8.61 29.50 -9.90
N GLN A 101 9.86 29.94 -9.73
CA GLN A 101 10.44 31.06 -10.47
C GLN A 101 10.41 30.80 -11.98
N LYS A 102 10.67 29.56 -12.40
CA LYS A 102 10.61 29.20 -13.82
C LYS A 102 9.20 29.30 -14.37
N ILE A 103 8.19 28.81 -13.64
CA ILE A 103 6.79 28.95 -14.05
C ILE A 103 6.42 30.43 -14.17
N MET A 104 6.87 31.28 -13.23
CA MET A 104 6.64 32.72 -13.30
C MET A 104 7.32 33.36 -14.51
N SER A 105 8.57 32.99 -14.84
CA SER A 105 9.28 33.56 -15.99
C SER A 105 8.66 33.18 -17.34
N PHE A 106 8.03 32.00 -17.45
CA PHE A 106 7.24 31.62 -18.63
C PHE A 106 6.06 32.59 -18.86
N TYR A 107 5.39 32.99 -17.79
CA TYR A 107 4.29 33.95 -17.88
C TYR A 107 4.77 35.39 -18.07
N ALA A 108 5.78 35.83 -17.32
CA ALA A 108 6.24 37.22 -17.29
C ALA A 108 7.11 37.59 -18.51
N VAL A 109 8.07 36.75 -18.86
CA VAL A 109 9.07 37.05 -19.91
C VAL A 109 8.61 36.52 -21.26
N ARG A 110 8.22 35.25 -21.31
CA ARG A 110 7.89 34.57 -22.58
C ARG A 110 6.44 34.80 -23.02
N LYS A 111 5.55 35.26 -22.14
CA LYS A 111 4.08 35.40 -22.38
C LYS A 111 3.44 34.14 -22.96
N GLU A 112 4.01 32.98 -22.62
CA GLU A 112 3.54 31.68 -23.10
C GLU A 112 2.96 30.85 -21.97
N ILE A 113 2.05 29.95 -22.31
CA ILE A 113 1.48 29.01 -21.34
C ILE A 113 2.51 27.90 -21.08
N PRO A 114 2.99 27.74 -19.83
CA PRO A 114 3.95 26.69 -19.51
C PRO A 114 3.28 25.33 -19.66
N THR A 115 3.76 24.55 -20.64
CA THR A 115 3.37 23.15 -20.79
C THR A 115 4.36 22.26 -20.06
N LEU A 116 3.90 21.10 -19.58
CA LEU A 116 4.77 20.14 -18.88
C LEU A 116 6.04 19.77 -19.67
N ASN A 117 5.97 19.72 -21.00
CA ASN A 117 7.12 19.34 -21.82
C ASN A 117 8.13 20.49 -21.93
N LYS A 118 7.65 21.72 -22.14
CA LYS A 118 8.50 22.93 -22.17
C LYS A 118 9.17 23.16 -20.81
N LEU A 119 8.41 23.03 -19.73
CA LEU A 119 8.96 23.09 -18.37
C LEU A 119 10.00 22.00 -18.14
N LEU A 120 9.78 20.77 -18.62
CA LEU A 120 10.72 19.67 -18.41
C LEU A 120 12.06 19.90 -19.11
N ILE A 121 12.05 20.45 -20.33
CA ILE A 121 13.27 20.78 -21.07
C ILE A 121 14.07 21.82 -20.28
N ASP A 122 13.43 22.95 -19.96
CA ASP A 122 14.08 24.03 -19.23
C ASP A 122 14.57 23.61 -17.82
N LEU A 123 13.81 22.77 -17.10
CA LEU A 123 14.21 22.27 -15.78
C LEU A 123 15.33 21.23 -15.84
N ARG A 124 15.48 20.53 -16.96
CA ARG A 124 16.61 19.62 -17.17
C ARG A 124 17.90 20.39 -17.40
N ASP A 125 17.82 21.52 -18.09
CA ASP A 125 18.97 22.36 -18.41
C ASP A 125 19.47 23.14 -17.18
N GLU A 126 18.57 23.65 -16.34
CA GLU A 126 18.94 24.48 -15.18
C GLU A 126 19.20 23.70 -13.89
N ILE A 127 18.43 22.63 -13.63
CA ILE A 127 18.43 21.93 -12.32
C ILE A 127 18.90 20.47 -12.46
N SER A 128 19.30 20.04 -13.66
CA SER A 128 19.62 18.62 -13.93
C SER A 128 18.51 17.66 -13.47
N PHE A 129 17.26 18.07 -13.66
CA PHE A 129 16.10 17.32 -13.17
C PHE A 129 16.01 15.92 -13.81
N GLU A 130 16.19 14.87 -13.01
CA GLU A 130 16.15 13.47 -13.46
C GLU A 130 14.72 12.90 -13.63
N GLY A 131 13.70 13.67 -13.23
CA GLY A 131 12.32 13.22 -13.26
C GLY A 131 11.71 13.21 -14.66
N ARG A 132 10.79 12.26 -14.90
CA ARG A 132 9.98 12.23 -16.13
C ARG A 132 8.79 13.18 -16.01
N ARG A 133 8.10 13.42 -17.14
CA ARG A 133 6.86 14.23 -17.23
C ARG A 133 5.82 13.93 -16.14
N THR A 134 5.58 12.66 -15.83
CA THR A 134 4.62 12.23 -14.80
C THR A 134 5.09 12.57 -13.39
N THR A 135 6.39 12.52 -13.14
CA THR A 135 7.01 12.96 -11.88
C THR A 135 6.84 14.47 -11.73
N LEU A 136 7.19 15.25 -12.75
CA LEU A 136 7.00 16.71 -12.75
C LEU A 136 5.54 17.09 -12.48
N TRP A 137 4.59 16.42 -13.11
CA TRP A 137 3.16 16.66 -12.85
C TRP A 137 2.76 16.38 -11.38
N LYS A 138 3.27 15.30 -10.77
CA LYS A 138 3.02 14.99 -9.36
C LYS A 138 3.64 16.04 -8.44
N ILE A 139 4.83 16.54 -8.78
CA ILE A 139 5.53 17.58 -8.04
C ILE A 139 4.74 18.88 -8.08
N LEU A 140 4.34 19.32 -9.27
CA LEU A 140 3.51 20.51 -9.44
C LEU A 140 2.21 20.42 -8.65
N LYS A 141 1.57 19.24 -8.64
CA LYS A 141 0.37 18.99 -7.83
C LYS A 141 0.66 19.08 -6.32
N ARG A 142 1.82 18.61 -5.86
CA ARG A 142 2.27 18.71 -4.45
C ARG A 142 2.57 20.17 -4.07
N LEU A 143 3.15 20.95 -4.99
CA LEU A 143 3.40 22.39 -4.82
C LEU A 143 2.13 23.24 -4.92
N GLY A 144 0.97 22.66 -5.26
CA GLY A 144 -0.30 23.38 -5.33
C GLY A 144 -0.70 23.88 -6.71
N TYR A 145 0.08 23.59 -7.76
CA TYR A 145 -0.26 23.98 -9.13
C TYR A 145 -1.29 23.03 -9.75
N LYS A 146 -2.26 23.61 -10.46
CA LYS A 146 -3.28 22.88 -11.22
C LYS A 146 -3.51 23.53 -12.57
N TYR A 147 -3.59 22.70 -13.62
CA TYR A 147 -4.06 23.15 -14.92
C TYR A 147 -5.58 23.38 -14.87
N LYS A 148 -6.02 24.63 -15.00
CA LYS A 148 -7.42 25.05 -15.12
C LYS A 148 -7.73 25.40 -16.58
N LYS A 149 -8.92 25.07 -17.06
CA LYS A 149 -9.39 25.55 -18.37
C LYS A 149 -9.77 27.03 -18.24
N CYS A 150 -9.30 27.86 -19.17
CA CYS A 150 -9.77 29.22 -19.35
C CYS A 150 -10.83 29.28 -20.45
N GLU A 151 -11.55 30.39 -20.51
CA GLU A 151 -12.64 30.65 -21.49
C GLU A 151 -12.18 30.45 -22.95
N SER A 152 -10.91 30.73 -23.25
CA SER A 152 -10.28 30.51 -24.56
C SER A 152 -9.98 29.02 -24.90
N LYS A 153 -10.63 28.04 -24.24
CA LYS A 153 -10.38 26.57 -24.36
C LYS A 153 -8.96 26.10 -23.99
N ARG A 154 -8.00 27.01 -23.80
CA ARG A 154 -6.62 26.75 -23.36
C ARG A 154 -6.57 26.42 -21.87
N LYS A 155 -5.62 25.57 -21.47
CA LYS A 155 -5.40 25.20 -20.06
C LYS A 155 -4.25 26.02 -19.47
N MET A 156 -4.53 26.86 -18.48
CA MET A 156 -3.53 27.66 -17.75
C MET A 156 -3.07 26.91 -16.50
N LEU A 157 -1.77 26.94 -16.22
CA LEU A 157 -1.21 26.42 -14.97
C LEU A 157 -1.36 27.48 -13.89
N VAL A 158 -2.25 27.26 -12.93
CA VAL A 158 -2.56 28.22 -11.87
C VAL A 158 -2.17 27.63 -10.52
N GLU A 159 -1.49 28.41 -9.70
CA GLU A 159 -1.19 28.06 -8.30
C GLU A 159 -2.45 28.16 -7.44
N ARG A 160 -2.57 27.31 -6.41
CA ARG A 160 -3.63 27.49 -5.41
C ARG A 160 -3.37 28.75 -4.62
N THR A 161 -4.39 29.61 -4.54
CA THR A 161 -4.40 30.85 -3.76
C THR A 161 -4.08 30.63 -2.28
N ASP A 162 -4.41 29.46 -1.74
CA ASP A 162 -4.19 29.10 -0.33
C ASP A 162 -2.71 28.82 0.00
N ILE A 163 -1.86 28.66 -1.02
CA ILE A 163 -0.41 28.36 -0.91
C ILE A 163 0.43 29.55 -1.42
N ALA A 164 -0.22 30.52 -2.07
CA ALA A 164 0.38 31.72 -2.62
C ALA A 164 0.52 32.87 -1.60
N ALA A 165 0.35 32.58 -0.31
CA ALA A 165 0.72 33.51 0.76
C ALA A 165 2.24 33.47 0.90
N TRP A 166 2.88 34.54 0.45
CA TRP A 166 4.31 34.79 0.62
C TRP A 166 4.55 35.50 1.94
#